data_AF-A0A955Y9P6-F1
#
_entry.id   AF-A0A955Y9P6-F1
#
_cell.length_a   1.000
_cell.length_b   1.000
_cell.length_c   1.000
_cell.angle_alpha   90.00
_cell.angle_beta   90.00
_cell.angle_gamma   90.00
#
_symmetry.space_group_name_H-M   'P 1'
#
loop_
_entity.id
_entity.type
_entity.pdbx_description
1 polymer ?
#
loop_
_entity_poly.entity_id
_entity_poly.type
_entity_poly.pdbx_seq_one_letter_code
_entity_poly.pdbx_strand_id
1 'polypeptide(L)'
;MIALIAIAHADYPRPPAPTWCGVEMDGGDMELGSRVGATPHGPPQLGLRTGGLGDAQDPCAISQVDAIVGGSLLVDTPDFYGRLQAVGAVQMRYRVHPSDLQVRLRAELVRLDQVIAPVGVSSLGLGATTIGVLQPVGRRIHGATAVHASVVLPTGYAVGARALGADLGVTADRRWWHGHVGLVGDLRVGRGPTSPRGAVVATGGVRHPRTPFVLDVPASFGWTGALD
;
A
#
# COMPACT_ATOMS: atom_id res chain seq x y z
N MET A 1 -19.59 -4.05 1.36
CA MET A 1 -18.77 -4.72 2.39
C MET A 1 -17.91 -3.66 3.05
N ILE A 2 -18.02 -3.48 4.37
CA ILE A 2 -17.23 -2.50 5.14
C ILE A 2 -16.23 -3.32 5.96
N ALA A 3 -14.95 -3.23 5.63
CA ALA A 3 -13.89 -3.79 6.47
C ALA A 3 -13.42 -2.69 7.43
N LEU A 4 -13.64 -2.87 8.72
CA LEU A 4 -13.09 -2.00 9.75
C LEU A 4 -11.73 -2.57 10.15
N ILE A 5 -10.65 -1.83 9.92
CA ILE A 5 -9.30 -2.33 10.20
C ILE A 5 -8.55 -1.32 11.06
N ALA A 6 -8.06 -1.79 12.22
CA ALA A 6 -7.24 -1.03 13.15
C ALA A 6 -5.83 -1.61 13.13
N ILE A 7 -4.83 -0.77 12.83
CA ILE A 7 -3.41 -1.15 12.87
C ILE A 7 -2.75 -0.39 14.01
N ALA A 8 -2.12 -1.13 14.92
CA ALA A 8 -1.30 -0.59 15.99
C ALA A 8 0.16 -0.59 15.53
N HIS A 9 0.85 0.55 15.61
CA HIS A 9 2.32 0.58 15.53
C HIS A 9 2.91 0.61 16.94
N ALA A 10 4.06 -0.05 17.11
CA ALA A 10 4.83 -0.01 18.34
C ALA A 10 5.27 1.42 18.67
N ASP A 11 5.24 1.76 19.96
CA ASP A 11 5.56 3.07 20.53
C ASP A 11 6.94 3.58 20.07
N TYR A 12 6.98 4.83 19.60
CA TYR A 12 8.21 5.58 19.39
C TYR A 12 8.13 6.94 20.08
N PRO A 13 9.26 7.47 20.60
CA PRO A 13 9.31 8.72 21.35
C PRO A 13 8.79 9.91 20.53
N ARG A 14 8.22 10.88 21.25
CA ARG A 14 7.50 12.05 20.71
C ARG A 14 8.26 12.71 19.55
N PRO A 15 7.65 12.86 18.36
CA PRO A 15 8.29 13.57 17.28
C PRO A 15 8.34 15.09 17.54
N PRO A 16 9.38 15.78 17.02
CA PRO A 16 9.37 17.24 16.90
C PRO A 16 8.21 17.72 16.01
N ALA A 17 7.94 19.03 16.04
CA ALA A 17 6.81 19.66 15.34
C ALA A 17 6.64 19.14 13.89
N PRO A 18 5.41 18.87 13.44
CA PRO A 18 5.18 18.16 12.18
C PRO A 18 5.57 19.04 10.98
N THR A 19 6.75 18.79 10.41
CA THR A 19 7.11 19.27 9.08
C THR A 19 6.43 18.35 8.05
N TRP A 20 5.45 18.89 7.32
CA TRP A 20 4.74 18.16 6.27
C TRP A 20 5.63 18.11 5.01
N CYS A 21 6.09 16.91 4.64
CA CYS A 21 6.97 16.66 3.48
C CYS A 21 8.25 17.53 3.40
N GLY A 22 8.90 17.82 4.53
CA GLY A 22 10.16 18.57 4.54
C GLY A 22 10.02 20.07 4.21
N VAL A 23 8.82 20.65 4.33
CA VAL A 23 8.67 22.10 4.37
C VAL A 23 9.04 22.55 5.78
N GLU A 24 10.29 22.97 5.96
CA GLU A 24 10.77 23.63 7.16
C GLU A 24 10.09 25.01 7.24
N MET A 25 9.42 25.33 8.36
CA MET A 25 9.11 26.72 8.65
C MET A 25 10.41 27.34 9.13
N ASP A 26 11.05 28.19 8.34
CA ASP A 26 11.63 29.39 8.91
C ASP A 26 11.99 30.45 7.86
N GLY A 27 11.75 31.71 8.24
CA GLY A 27 12.45 32.82 7.63
C GLY A 27 13.92 32.72 8.05
N GLY A 28 14.73 32.12 7.20
CA GLY A 28 16.18 32.00 7.42
C GLY A 28 16.68 30.62 7.07
N ASP A 29 17.37 30.55 5.94
CA ASP A 29 18.33 29.51 5.54
C ASP A 29 17.79 28.07 5.35
N MET A 30 17.61 27.72 4.07
CA MET A 30 17.34 26.36 3.60
C MET A 30 18.53 25.44 3.89
N GLU A 31 18.52 24.74 5.02
CA GLU A 31 19.31 23.53 5.20
C GLU A 31 18.45 22.30 4.89
N LEU A 32 18.90 21.50 3.93
CA LEU A 32 18.27 20.23 3.55
C LEU A 32 18.52 19.19 4.66
N GLY A 33 17.76 19.29 5.76
CA GLY A 33 17.90 18.45 6.94
C GLY A 33 17.46 17.00 6.68
N SER A 34 18.44 16.14 6.43
CA SER A 34 18.33 14.68 6.58
C SER A 34 18.12 14.33 8.06
N ARG A 35 16.90 14.51 8.58
CA ARG A 35 16.52 13.98 9.89
C ARG A 35 15.72 12.70 9.71
N VAL A 36 16.40 11.58 9.96
CA VAL A 36 15.79 10.26 10.17
C VAL A 36 15.00 10.32 11.48
N GLY A 37 13.80 10.87 11.42
CA GLY A 37 12.79 10.72 12.47
C GLY A 37 12.00 9.45 12.18
N ALA A 38 12.05 8.48 13.09
CA ALA A 38 11.31 7.22 13.02
C ALA A 38 9.81 7.40 13.30
N THR A 39 9.19 8.43 12.73
CA THR A 39 7.73 8.51 12.63
C THR A 39 7.28 7.69 11.43
N PRO A 40 6.26 6.83 11.55
CA PRO A 40 5.64 6.18 10.41
C PRO A 40 5.14 7.25 9.43
N HIS A 41 5.90 7.47 8.36
CA HIS A 41 5.54 8.35 7.25
C HIS A 41 4.78 7.51 6.22
N GLY A 42 3.46 7.68 6.22
CA GLY A 42 2.55 7.12 5.23
C GLY A 42 1.25 6.58 5.83
N PRO A 43 0.21 6.42 5.00
CA PRO A 43 -0.95 5.63 5.38
C PRO A 43 -0.52 4.18 5.62
N PRO A 44 -1.13 3.45 6.58
CA PRO A 44 -0.79 2.06 6.79
C PRO A 44 -1.11 1.27 5.52
N GLN A 45 -0.11 0.53 5.00
CA GLN A 45 -0.29 -0.28 3.80
C GLN A 45 -0.82 -1.66 4.17
N LEU A 46 -2.14 -1.84 4.03
CA LEU A 46 -2.75 -3.16 4.02
C LEU A 46 -2.47 -3.84 2.68
N GLY A 47 -1.28 -4.45 2.58
CA GLY A 47 -0.84 -5.25 1.44
C GLY A 47 -1.62 -6.55 1.27
N LEU A 48 -2.93 -6.43 1.07
CA LEU A 48 -3.87 -7.53 0.89
C LEU A 48 -4.03 -7.89 -0.59
N ARG A 49 -3.74 -6.94 -1.48
CA ARG A 49 -3.72 -7.15 -2.92
C ARG A 49 -2.33 -7.57 -3.36
N THR A 50 -2.27 -8.42 -4.37
CA THR A 50 -0.99 -8.93 -4.91
C THR A 50 -0.06 -7.77 -5.26
N GLY A 51 1.16 -7.77 -4.71
CA GLY A 51 2.15 -6.74 -4.95
C GLY A 51 1.83 -5.37 -4.34
N GLY A 52 0.81 -5.26 -3.49
CA GLY A 52 0.35 -3.99 -2.92
C GLY A 52 -0.36 -3.07 -3.92
N LEU A 53 -1.05 -3.65 -4.92
CA LEU A 53 -1.83 -2.88 -5.89
C LEU A 53 -2.95 -2.10 -5.23
N GLY A 54 -3.05 -0.81 -5.52
CA GLY A 54 -4.08 0.07 -4.96
C GLY A 54 -3.88 0.37 -3.48
N ASP A 55 -2.70 0.07 -2.93
CA ASP A 55 -2.31 0.52 -1.59
C ASP A 55 -2.14 2.05 -1.62
N ALA A 56 -2.66 2.73 -0.61
CA ALA A 56 -2.40 4.15 -0.43
C ALA A 56 -0.89 4.39 -0.25
N GLN A 57 -0.39 5.47 -0.85
CA GLN A 57 1.02 5.85 -0.80
C GLN A 57 1.20 7.12 0.01
N ASP A 58 2.38 7.30 0.61
CA ASP A 58 2.73 8.59 1.19
C ASP A 58 3.02 9.59 0.05
N PRO A 59 2.34 10.75 -0.03
CA PRO A 59 2.64 11.77 -1.04
C PRO A 59 4.03 12.41 -0.89
N CYS A 60 4.71 12.24 0.25
CA CYS A 60 6.06 12.75 0.48
C CYS A 60 7.12 11.83 -0.17
N ALA A 61 7.90 12.40 -1.09
CA ALA A 61 9.06 11.70 -1.66
C ALA A 61 10.19 11.63 -0.63
N ILE A 62 10.50 10.40 -0.19
CA ILE A 62 11.54 10.09 0.79
C ILE A 62 12.36 8.87 0.34
N SER A 63 13.59 8.77 0.82
CA SER A 63 14.40 7.56 0.68
C SER A 63 14.30 6.73 1.95
N GLN A 64 13.73 5.54 1.88
CA GLN A 64 13.42 4.70 3.05
C GLN A 64 13.35 3.22 2.67
N VAL A 65 13.65 2.35 3.64
CA VAL A 65 13.38 0.91 3.55
C VAL A 65 12.42 0.52 4.65
N ASP A 66 11.36 -0.19 4.28
CA ASP A 66 10.25 -0.57 5.14
C ASP A 66 10.09 -2.10 5.15
N ALA A 67 9.87 -2.65 6.34
CA ALA A 67 9.35 -4.00 6.50
C ALA A 67 7.83 -3.95 6.67
N ILE A 68 7.10 -4.70 5.87
CA ILE A 68 5.65 -4.70 5.82
C ILE A 68 5.16 -6.09 6.18
N VAL A 69 4.26 -6.18 7.16
CA VAL A 69 3.55 -7.41 7.52
C VAL A 69 2.07 -7.09 7.53
N GLY A 70 1.28 -7.95 6.89
CA GLY A 70 -0.17 -7.77 6.81
C GLY A 70 -0.89 -9.09 6.60
N GLY A 71 -2.19 -9.08 6.84
CA GLY A 71 -3.05 -10.23 6.57
C GLY A 71 -4.52 -9.86 6.57
N SER A 72 -5.33 -10.72 5.96
CA SER A 72 -6.77 -10.59 5.90
C SER A 72 -7.44 -11.92 6.18
N LEU A 73 -8.64 -11.84 6.74
CA LEU A 73 -9.55 -12.95 6.86
C LEU A 73 -10.87 -12.53 6.21
N LEU A 74 -11.32 -13.31 5.24
CA LEU A 74 -12.64 -13.22 4.67
C LEU A 74 -13.44 -14.45 5.09
N VAL A 75 -14.69 -14.22 5.50
CA VAL A 75 -15.62 -15.29 5.87
C VAL A 75 -16.95 -15.01 5.19
N ASP A 76 -17.42 -15.97 4.40
CA ASP A 76 -18.75 -16.02 3.82
C ASP A 76 -19.45 -17.27 4.37
N THR A 77 -20.30 -17.06 5.38
CA THR A 77 -20.99 -18.16 6.05
C THR A 77 -22.06 -18.84 5.19
N PRO A 78 -22.90 -18.12 4.40
CA PRO A 78 -23.81 -18.74 3.43
C PRO A 78 -23.15 -19.77 2.51
N ASP A 79 -21.96 -19.45 1.98
CA ASP A 79 -21.30 -20.26 0.95
C ASP A 79 -20.25 -21.24 1.53
N PHE A 80 -20.16 -21.35 2.85
CA PHE A 80 -19.11 -22.11 3.55
C PHE A 80 -17.71 -21.81 2.98
N TYR A 81 -17.44 -20.52 2.76
CA TYR A 81 -16.20 -20.04 2.17
C TYR A 81 -15.45 -19.18 3.17
N GLY A 82 -14.16 -19.45 3.31
CA GLY A 82 -13.24 -18.63 4.06
C GLY A 82 -11.95 -18.44 3.29
N ARG A 83 -11.30 -17.29 3.47
CA ARG A 83 -9.98 -17.06 2.91
C ARG A 83 -9.10 -16.33 3.90
N LEU A 84 -7.97 -16.94 4.23
CA LEU A 84 -6.93 -16.37 5.08
C LEU A 84 -5.73 -16.01 4.21
N GLN A 85 -5.28 -14.77 4.29
CA GLN A 85 -4.08 -14.31 3.61
C GLN A 85 -3.12 -13.68 4.61
N ALA A 86 -1.83 -13.94 4.44
CA ALA A 86 -0.78 -13.25 5.16
C ALA A 86 0.39 -12.95 4.22
N VAL A 87 0.99 -11.77 4.38
CA VAL A 87 2.08 -11.29 3.55
C VAL A 87 3.16 -10.67 4.44
N GLY A 88 4.40 -11.05 4.19
CA GLY A 88 5.59 -10.34 4.64
C GLY A 88 6.35 -9.81 3.43
N ALA A 89 6.62 -8.51 3.41
CA ALA A 89 7.27 -7.83 2.30
C ALA A 89 8.33 -6.83 2.77
N VAL A 90 9.28 -6.54 1.89
CA VAL A 90 10.21 -5.41 2.03
C VAL A 90 9.92 -4.41 0.94
N GLN A 91 9.88 -3.13 1.29
CA GLN A 91 9.67 -2.04 0.36
C GLN A 91 10.83 -1.05 0.46
N MET A 92 11.48 -0.79 -0.66
CA MET A 92 12.51 0.22 -0.81
C MET A 92 11.93 1.40 -1.58
N ARG A 93 12.17 2.60 -1.09
CA ARG A 93 11.78 3.86 -1.70
C ARG A 93 13.03 4.71 -1.87
N TYR A 94 13.20 5.31 -3.04
CA TYR A 94 14.35 6.14 -3.35
C TYR A 94 13.91 7.42 -4.04
N ARG A 95 14.21 8.57 -3.44
CA ARG A 95 13.97 9.89 -4.03
C ARG A 95 15.08 10.22 -5.03
N VAL A 96 14.70 10.50 -6.27
CA VAL A 96 15.55 10.97 -7.35
C VAL A 96 15.61 12.51 -7.29
N HIS A 97 16.81 13.05 -7.16
CA HIS A 97 17.06 14.49 -7.16
C HIS A 97 17.48 14.94 -8.58
N PRO A 98 17.03 16.10 -9.09
CA PRO A 98 16.22 17.16 -8.43
C PRO A 98 14.70 17.05 -8.65
N SER A 99 14.19 16.04 -9.36
CA SER A 99 12.78 15.96 -9.78
C SER A 99 11.78 15.62 -8.68
N ASP A 100 12.26 15.26 -7.48
CA ASP A 100 11.46 14.77 -6.36
C ASP A 100 10.60 13.54 -6.71
N LEU A 101 10.93 12.86 -7.81
CA LEU A 101 10.37 11.58 -8.18
C LEU A 101 10.83 10.53 -7.18
N GLN A 102 9.92 9.73 -6.64
CA GLN A 102 10.25 8.59 -5.81
C GLN A 102 10.08 7.30 -6.61
N VAL A 103 11.15 6.51 -6.72
CA VAL A 103 11.10 5.15 -7.25
C VAL A 103 10.86 4.19 -6.09
N ARG A 104 10.00 3.20 -6.30
CA ARG A 104 9.61 2.21 -5.32
C ARG A 104 9.86 0.81 -5.85
N LEU A 105 10.45 -0.04 -5.03
CA LEU A 105 10.59 -1.47 -5.25
C LEU A 105 10.00 -2.19 -4.05
N ARG A 106 9.09 -3.13 -4.27
CA ARG A 106 8.53 -3.98 -3.22
C ARG A 106 8.76 -5.44 -3.59
N ALA A 107 9.16 -6.24 -2.63
CA ALA A 107 9.32 -7.68 -2.78
C ALA A 107 8.56 -8.39 -1.65
N GLU A 108 7.56 -9.21 -2.01
CA GLU A 108 6.88 -10.09 -1.06
C GLU A 108 7.75 -11.33 -0.78
N LEU A 109 8.43 -11.30 0.38
CA LEU A 109 9.33 -12.37 0.82
C LEU A 109 8.58 -13.63 1.27
N VAL A 110 7.36 -13.46 1.78
CA VAL A 110 6.50 -14.57 2.16
C VAL A 110 5.06 -14.21 1.89
N ARG A 111 4.33 -15.16 1.30
CA ARG A 111 2.89 -15.07 1.04
C ARG A 111 2.26 -16.40 1.41
N LEU A 112 1.30 -16.34 2.32
CA LEU A 112 0.39 -17.42 2.68
C LEU A 112 -0.99 -17.09 2.11
N ASP A 113 -1.59 -18.04 1.38
CA ASP A 113 -2.97 -17.96 0.90
C ASP A 113 -3.65 -19.29 1.19
N GLN A 114 -4.66 -19.27 2.05
CA GLN A 114 -5.43 -20.43 2.45
C GLN A 114 -6.90 -20.20 2.17
N VAL A 115 -7.47 -21.03 1.31
CA VAL A 115 -8.89 -21.07 0.99
C VAL A 115 -9.53 -22.22 1.76
N ILE A 116 -10.50 -21.87 2.60
CA ILE A 116 -11.36 -22.76 3.37
C ILE A 116 -12.63 -22.94 2.54
N ALA A 117 -12.73 -24.08 1.87
CA ALA A 117 -13.85 -24.48 1.04
C ALA A 117 -13.94 -26.03 1.05
N PRO A 118 -15.00 -26.65 0.50
CA PRO A 118 -15.10 -28.11 0.43
C PRO A 118 -13.88 -28.79 -0.22
N VAL A 119 -13.25 -28.12 -1.18
CA VAL A 119 -11.91 -28.45 -1.68
C VAL A 119 -10.96 -27.36 -1.22
N GLY A 120 -10.30 -27.60 -0.09
CA GLY A 120 -9.33 -26.65 0.47
C GLY A 120 -8.09 -26.53 -0.40
N VAL A 121 -7.58 -25.30 -0.54
CA VAL A 121 -6.32 -25.03 -1.23
C VAL A 121 -5.47 -24.15 -0.32
N SER A 122 -4.22 -24.53 -0.12
CA SER A 122 -3.25 -23.72 0.59
C SER A 122 -2.01 -23.53 -0.26
N SER A 123 -1.43 -22.33 -0.19
CA SER A 123 -0.14 -22.04 -0.79
C SER A 123 0.70 -21.19 0.15
N LEU A 124 1.99 -21.51 0.21
CA LEU A 124 3.01 -20.75 0.91
C LEU A 124 4.21 -20.60 -0.02
N GLY A 125 4.71 -19.38 -0.19
CA GLY A 125 5.93 -19.17 -0.95
C GLY A 125 6.27 -17.69 -1.15
N LEU A 126 7.16 -17.44 -2.10
CA LEU A 126 7.48 -16.08 -2.54
C LEU A 126 6.27 -15.47 -3.24
N GLY A 127 5.94 -14.24 -2.84
CA GLY A 127 4.88 -13.46 -3.45
C GLY A 127 5.40 -12.67 -4.66
N ALA A 128 4.71 -11.58 -4.98
CA ALA A 128 5.06 -10.76 -6.14
C ALA A 128 6.09 -9.67 -5.82
N THR A 129 6.83 -9.29 -6.86
CA THR A 129 7.68 -8.09 -6.90
C THR A 129 6.95 -6.97 -7.62
N THR A 130 7.01 -5.77 -7.07
CA THR A 130 6.35 -4.57 -7.63
C THR A 130 7.38 -3.48 -7.82
N ILE A 131 7.31 -2.79 -8.95
CA ILE A 131 8.08 -1.59 -9.22
C ILE A 131 7.08 -0.46 -9.42
N GLY A 132 7.34 0.69 -8.81
CA GLY A 132 6.47 1.86 -8.97
C GLY A 132 7.22 3.16 -8.92
N VAL A 133 6.50 4.21 -9.26
CA VAL A 133 6.95 5.59 -9.20
C VAL A 133 5.88 6.43 -8.53
N LEU A 134 6.31 7.46 -7.81
CA LEU A 134 5.46 8.45 -7.19
C LEU A 134 6.02 9.85 -7.48
N GLN A 135 5.18 10.71 -8.03
CA GLN A 135 5.49 12.09 -8.35
C GLN A 135 4.64 13.01 -7.47
N PRO A 136 5.24 13.77 -6.55
CA PRO A 136 4.56 14.84 -5.84
C PRO A 136 4.08 15.90 -6.84
N VAL A 137 2.79 16.25 -6.79
CA VAL A 137 2.18 17.25 -7.68
C VAL A 137 1.76 18.51 -6.93
N GLY A 138 1.59 18.43 -5.62
CA GLY A 138 1.28 19.58 -4.79
C GLY A 138 1.82 19.42 -3.38
N ARG A 139 2.51 20.45 -2.88
CA ARG A 139 2.93 20.56 -1.48
C ARG A 139 2.46 21.89 -0.92
N ARG A 140 1.73 21.83 0.19
CA ARG A 140 1.27 23.00 0.96
C ARG A 140 1.60 22.75 2.43
N ILE A 141 1.59 23.83 3.22
CA ILE A 141 1.92 23.83 4.66
C ILE A 141 1.14 22.77 5.46
N HIS A 142 -0.08 22.41 5.02
CA HIS A 142 -0.96 21.45 5.72
C HIS A 142 -1.44 20.29 4.84
N GLY A 143 -0.74 20.02 3.75
CA GLY A 143 -1.08 18.87 2.93
C GLY A 143 -0.20 18.67 1.72
N ALA A 144 -0.20 17.44 1.23
CA ALA A 144 0.53 17.05 0.05
C ALA A 144 -0.34 16.16 -0.84
N THR A 145 -0.08 16.23 -2.14
CA THR A 145 -0.73 15.39 -3.14
C THR A 145 0.32 14.83 -4.07
N ALA A 146 0.15 13.57 -4.46
CA ALA A 146 1.03 12.88 -5.39
C ALA A 146 0.24 11.98 -6.32
N VAL A 147 0.78 11.80 -7.53
CA VAL A 147 0.35 10.79 -8.48
C VAL A 147 1.33 9.64 -8.41
N HIS A 148 0.86 8.40 -8.46
CA HIS A 148 1.73 7.23 -8.51
C HIS A 148 1.23 6.25 -9.56
N ALA A 149 2.17 5.45 -10.05
CA ALA A 149 1.90 4.31 -10.89
C ALA A 149 2.79 3.16 -10.46
N SER A 150 2.30 1.93 -10.53
CA SER A 150 3.10 0.76 -10.26
C SER A 150 2.72 -0.42 -11.14
N VAL A 151 3.66 -1.36 -11.27
CA VAL A 151 3.52 -2.59 -12.02
C VAL A 151 3.98 -3.74 -11.14
N VAL A 152 3.12 -4.74 -11.02
CA VAL A 152 3.40 -6.00 -10.35
C VAL A 152 3.90 -7.00 -11.38
N LEU A 153 5.09 -7.54 -11.13
CA LEU A 153 5.75 -8.50 -11.98
C LEU A 153 5.33 -9.93 -11.63
N PRO A 154 5.20 -10.84 -12.61
CA PRO A 154 4.82 -12.24 -12.42
C PRO A 154 5.97 -13.09 -11.86
N THR A 155 6.44 -12.71 -10.68
CA THR A 155 7.60 -13.27 -9.96
C THR A 155 7.19 -14.19 -8.81
N GLY A 156 5.90 -14.19 -8.44
CA GLY A 156 5.38 -15.10 -7.42
C GLY A 156 5.38 -16.55 -7.90
N TYR A 157 5.89 -17.44 -7.05
CA TYR A 157 5.96 -18.89 -7.32
C TYR A 157 4.95 -19.70 -6.48
N ALA A 158 4.26 -19.06 -5.53
CA ALA A 158 3.33 -19.73 -4.63
C ALA A 158 2.07 -20.28 -5.33
N VAL A 159 1.72 -19.78 -6.53
CA VAL A 159 0.49 -20.14 -7.27
C VAL A 159 0.80 -20.53 -8.71
N GLY A 160 0.10 -21.54 -9.24
CA GLY A 160 0.26 -22.04 -10.62
C GLY A 160 -0.06 -21.02 -11.72
N ALA A 161 -0.71 -19.91 -11.37
CA ALA A 161 -0.89 -18.74 -12.21
C ALA A 161 -0.25 -17.51 -11.53
N ARG A 162 0.60 -16.79 -12.27
CA ARG A 162 1.33 -15.62 -11.79
C ARG A 162 0.58 -14.36 -12.18
N ALA A 163 0.46 -13.39 -11.27
CA ALA A 163 -0.21 -12.13 -11.57
C ALA A 163 0.77 -11.15 -12.22
N LEU A 164 0.37 -10.57 -13.36
CA LEU A 164 0.91 -9.33 -13.90
C LEU A 164 -0.15 -8.26 -13.68
N GLY A 165 0.19 -7.17 -13.01
CA GLY A 165 -0.78 -6.13 -12.72
C GLY A 165 -0.19 -4.74 -12.78
N ALA A 166 -1.07 -3.74 -12.80
CA ALA A 166 -0.67 -2.35 -12.76
C ALA A 166 -1.69 -1.53 -11.98
N ASP A 167 -1.20 -0.44 -11.39
CA ASP A 167 -2.04 0.60 -10.82
C ASP A 167 -1.60 1.99 -11.26
N LEU A 168 -2.57 2.91 -11.23
CA LEU A 168 -2.39 4.33 -11.39
C LEU A 168 -3.33 5.02 -10.42
N GLY A 169 -2.82 5.95 -9.63
CA GLY A 169 -3.67 6.62 -8.66
C GLY A 169 -3.13 7.95 -8.18
N VAL A 170 -3.98 8.62 -7.43
CA VAL A 170 -3.69 9.87 -6.74
C VAL A 170 -3.81 9.60 -5.26
N THR A 171 -2.90 10.18 -4.49
CA THR A 171 -3.00 10.20 -3.03
C THR A 171 -2.89 11.63 -2.54
N ALA A 172 -3.60 11.91 -1.47
CA ALA A 172 -3.61 13.18 -0.77
C ALA A 172 -3.46 12.89 0.72
N ASP A 173 -2.59 13.63 1.38
CA ASP A 173 -2.46 13.59 2.84
C ASP A 173 -2.60 15.01 3.39
N ARG A 174 -3.32 15.15 4.50
CA ARG A 174 -3.50 16.39 5.27
C ARG A 174 -3.40 16.06 6.76
N ARG A 175 -3.22 17.09 7.59
CA ARG A 175 -2.94 16.98 9.03
C ARG A 175 -3.67 15.86 9.81
N TRP A 176 -4.92 15.56 9.47
CA TRP A 176 -5.77 14.62 10.20
C TRP A 176 -6.52 13.63 9.29
N TRP A 177 -6.39 13.75 7.97
CA TRP A 177 -7.06 12.87 7.02
C TRP A 177 -6.17 12.61 5.83
N HIS A 178 -6.32 11.43 5.25
CA HIS A 178 -5.67 11.07 4.01
C HIS A 178 -6.68 10.38 3.08
N GLY A 179 -6.36 10.39 1.81
CA GLY A 179 -7.19 9.84 0.76
C GLY A 179 -6.36 9.27 -0.37
N HIS A 180 -6.90 8.25 -1.01
CA HIS A 180 -6.36 7.61 -2.18
C HIS A 180 -7.51 7.26 -3.11
N VAL A 181 -7.34 7.52 -4.40
CA VAL A 181 -8.22 7.01 -5.45
C VAL A 181 -7.32 6.52 -6.58
N GLY A 182 -7.62 5.34 -7.10
CA GLY A 182 -6.82 4.73 -8.15
C GLY A 182 -7.60 3.76 -9.02
N LEU A 183 -6.99 3.43 -10.15
CA LEU A 183 -7.37 2.37 -11.04
C LEU A 183 -6.36 1.24 -10.88
N VAL A 184 -6.85 0.02 -10.74
CA VAL A 184 -6.00 -1.17 -10.68
C VAL A 184 -6.47 -2.17 -11.72
N GLY A 185 -5.54 -2.94 -12.27
CA GLY A 185 -5.85 -4.07 -13.14
C GLY A 185 -4.83 -5.17 -12.99
N ASP A 186 -5.27 -6.41 -13.19
CA ASP A 186 -4.39 -7.57 -13.22
C ASP A 186 -4.80 -8.59 -14.28
N LEU A 187 -3.82 -9.40 -14.64
CA LEU A 187 -3.89 -10.50 -15.59
C LEU A 187 -3.17 -11.69 -14.97
N ARG A 188 -3.84 -12.82 -14.89
CA ARG A 188 -3.21 -14.09 -14.50
C ARG A 188 -2.56 -14.74 -15.71
N VAL A 189 -1.24 -14.95 -15.63
CA VAL A 189 -0.41 -15.59 -16.65
C VAL A 189 0.01 -16.98 -16.14
N GLY A 190 -0.37 -18.05 -16.86
CA GLY A 190 -0.07 -19.42 -16.44
C GLY A 190 -0.68 -20.46 -17.38
N ARG A 191 -0.77 -21.72 -16.92
CA ARG A 191 -1.33 -22.84 -17.68
C ARG A 191 -2.87 -22.85 -17.75
N GLY A 192 -3.53 -21.81 -17.24
CA GLY A 192 -4.98 -21.64 -17.24
C GLY A 192 -5.43 -20.48 -18.15
N PRO A 193 -6.76 -20.30 -18.34
CA PRO A 193 -7.29 -19.19 -19.10
C PRO A 193 -6.87 -17.85 -18.49
N THR A 194 -6.49 -16.90 -19.36
CA THR A 194 -6.23 -15.52 -18.96
C THR A 194 -7.55 -14.86 -18.55
N SER A 195 -7.62 -14.39 -17.32
CA SER A 195 -8.78 -13.66 -16.77
C SER A 195 -8.33 -12.23 -16.45
N PRO A 196 -8.55 -11.26 -17.37
CA PRO A 196 -8.31 -9.86 -17.09
C PRO A 196 -9.27 -9.36 -16.01
N ARG A 197 -8.73 -8.59 -15.07
CA ARG A 197 -9.45 -8.04 -13.93
C ARG A 197 -9.12 -6.56 -13.79
N GLY A 198 -10.10 -5.78 -13.33
CA GLY A 198 -9.95 -4.34 -13.14
C GLY A 198 -10.91 -3.81 -12.09
N ALA A 199 -10.46 -2.80 -11.36
CA ALA A 199 -11.26 -2.12 -10.35
C ALA A 199 -10.84 -0.66 -10.17
N VAL A 200 -11.80 0.16 -9.75
CA VAL A 200 -11.54 1.45 -9.13
C VAL A 200 -11.41 1.20 -7.63
N VAL A 201 -10.36 1.76 -7.02
CA VAL A 201 -10.16 1.73 -5.57
C VAL A 201 -10.22 3.13 -5.03
N ALA A 202 -10.83 3.28 -3.86
CA ALA A 202 -10.84 4.50 -3.10
C ALA A 202 -10.63 4.15 -1.64
N THR A 203 -9.64 4.75 -0.99
CA THR A 203 -9.39 4.57 0.43
C THR A 203 -9.33 5.95 1.06
N GLY A 204 -10.10 6.15 2.12
CA GLY A 204 -10.06 7.37 2.90
C GLY A 204 -9.93 7.02 4.36
N GLY A 205 -9.17 7.82 5.10
CA GLY A 205 -8.94 7.54 6.50
C GLY A 205 -8.60 8.77 7.31
N VAL A 206 -8.65 8.59 8.62
CA VAL A 206 -8.29 9.62 9.60
C VAL A 206 -7.13 9.13 10.45
N ARG A 207 -6.14 10.01 10.63
CA ARG A 207 -4.99 9.77 11.50
C ARG A 207 -5.21 10.57 12.78
N HIS A 208 -5.21 9.90 13.92
CA HIS A 208 -5.33 10.60 15.19
C HIS A 208 -3.95 11.19 15.59
N PRO A 209 -3.86 12.49 15.95
CA PRO A 209 -2.58 13.20 16.05
C PRO A 209 -1.69 12.76 17.22
N ARG A 210 -2.23 11.99 18.18
CA ARG A 210 -1.51 11.56 19.39
C ARG A 210 -1.28 10.06 19.48
N THR A 211 -1.80 9.30 18.54
CA THR A 211 -1.72 7.84 18.56
C THR A 211 -1.28 7.35 17.19
N PRO A 212 -0.53 6.25 17.11
CA PRO A 212 -0.17 5.66 15.83
C PRO A 212 -1.36 5.04 15.08
N PHE A 213 -2.55 5.03 15.70
CA PHE A 213 -3.76 4.49 15.10
C PHE A 213 -4.23 5.34 13.93
N VAL A 214 -4.51 4.63 12.85
CA VAL A 214 -5.15 5.14 11.65
C VAL A 214 -6.37 4.27 11.39
N LEU A 215 -7.49 4.92 11.06
CA LEU A 215 -8.71 4.25 10.65
C LEU A 215 -8.93 4.50 9.17
N ASP A 216 -8.92 3.42 8.40
CA ASP A 216 -9.11 3.46 6.95
C ASP A 216 -10.42 2.78 6.55
N VAL A 217 -11.10 3.41 5.60
CA VAL A 217 -12.29 2.88 4.95
C VAL A 217 -11.94 2.63 3.48
N PRO A 218 -11.59 1.38 3.12
CA PRO A 218 -11.41 1.00 1.73
C PRO A 218 -12.77 0.75 1.07
N ALA A 219 -12.94 1.31 -0.11
CA ALA A 219 -14.02 1.05 -1.03
C ALA A 219 -13.44 0.65 -2.39
N SER A 220 -14.11 -0.26 -3.08
CA SER A 220 -13.73 -0.61 -4.44
C SER A 220 -14.95 -0.93 -5.28
N PHE A 221 -14.89 -0.49 -6.54
CA PHE A 221 -15.93 -0.71 -7.53
C PHE A 221 -15.34 -1.43 -8.73
N GLY A 222 -15.99 -2.47 -9.20
CA GLY A 222 -15.46 -3.39 -10.21
C GLY A 222 -15.22 -4.78 -9.62
N TRP A 223 -14.21 -5.47 -10.13
CA TRP A 223 -14.00 -6.89 -9.83
C TRP A 223 -13.18 -7.07 -8.55
N THR A 224 -13.79 -7.63 -7.50
CA THR A 224 -13.12 -7.89 -6.21
C THR A 224 -12.64 -9.34 -6.16
N GLY A 225 -11.32 -9.55 -6.11
CA GLY A 225 -10.69 -10.88 -5.98
C GLY A 225 -10.91 -11.62 -4.67
N ALA A 226 -11.95 -11.25 -3.92
CA ALA A 226 -12.42 -11.89 -2.71
C ALA A 226 -13.46 -13.00 -2.97
N LEU A 227 -14.02 -13.11 -4.19
CA LEU A 227 -15.15 -14.02 -4.49
C LEU A 227 -14.85 -15.15 -5.49
N ASP A 228 -13.58 -15.36 -5.89
CA ASP A 228 -13.17 -16.54 -6.67
C ASP A 228 -11.96 -17.25 -6.02
#